data_AF-I4EKD6-F1
#
_entry.id   AF-I4EKD6-F1
#
_cell.length_a   1.000
_cell.length_b   1.000
_cell.length_c   1.000
_cell.angle_alpha   90.00
_cell.angle_beta   90.00
_cell.angle_gamma   90.00
#
_symmetry.space_group_name_H-M   'P 1'
#
loop_
_entity.id
_entity.type
_entity.pdbx_description
1 polymer ?
#
loop_
_entity_poly.entity_id
_entity_poly.type
_entity_poly.pdbx_seq_one_letter_code
_entity_poly.pdbx_strand_id
1 'polypeptide(L)'
;MPEQERPSQRSEPKVTRPRMPVDYGIHPLEAGGLIPWSTVTDQLVNARNYWAVTTGQGRPHAMPVWAIWLDGALYFSTDRASRKSRNLATNPEIVMHLESGDDVVILEGTAEEITDPELLARFADAHEAKYQIRPVTDGSAPIYGLRPRVVHAWLEQDFSRTATSWRFDRSG
;
A
#
# COMPACT_ATOMS: atom_id res chain seq x y z
N MET A 1 23.84 3.89 -28.59
CA MET A 1 22.58 3.60 -27.88
C MET A 1 22.88 3.73 -26.40
N PRO A 2 22.23 4.64 -25.65
CA PRO A 2 22.39 4.63 -24.21
C PRO A 2 21.60 3.47 -23.64
N GLU A 3 22.26 2.70 -22.78
CA GLU A 3 21.72 1.59 -22.03
C GLU A 3 20.70 2.14 -21.03
N GLN A 4 19.43 1.85 -21.23
CA GLN A 4 18.37 2.18 -20.27
C GLN A 4 18.65 1.41 -18.98
N GLU A 5 19.00 2.12 -17.91
CA GLU A 5 19.04 1.57 -16.57
C GLU A 5 17.69 0.92 -16.26
N ARG A 6 17.69 -0.40 -16.09
CA ARG A 6 16.51 -1.15 -15.67
C ARG A 6 16.08 -0.59 -14.32
N PRO A 7 14.79 -0.28 -14.10
CA PRO A 7 14.31 0.13 -12.78
C PRO A 7 14.77 -0.93 -11.78
N SER A 8 15.40 -0.47 -10.69
CA SER A 8 16.00 -1.33 -9.67
C SER A 8 14.97 -2.38 -9.23
N GLN A 9 15.18 -3.64 -9.60
CA GLN A 9 14.37 -4.76 -9.12
C GLN A 9 14.54 -4.82 -7.60
N ARG A 10 13.56 -4.27 -6.88
CA ARG A 10 13.53 -4.32 -5.42
C ARG A 10 13.46 -5.80 -5.04
N SER A 11 14.28 -6.21 -4.06
CA SER A 11 14.30 -7.59 -3.56
C SER A 11 12.90 -8.03 -3.15
N GLU A 12 12.57 -9.29 -3.44
CA GLU A 12 11.29 -9.87 -3.00
C GLU A 12 11.15 -9.72 -1.47
N PRO A 13 9.96 -9.36 -0.97
CA PRO A 13 9.75 -9.21 0.46
C PRO A 13 9.92 -10.52 1.20
N LYS A 14 10.44 -10.46 2.42
CA LYS A 14 10.57 -11.63 3.29
C LYS A 14 9.20 -12.05 3.82
N VAL A 15 8.80 -13.28 3.47
CA VAL A 15 7.54 -13.88 3.95
C VAL A 15 7.67 -14.32 5.41
N THR A 16 6.63 -14.06 6.20
CA THR A 16 6.50 -14.32 7.64
C THR A 16 5.02 -14.56 8.00
N ARG A 17 4.72 -14.85 9.27
CA ARG A 17 3.36 -14.80 9.83
C ARG A 17 3.09 -13.45 10.51
N PRO A 18 1.83 -13.01 10.62
CA PRO A 18 1.49 -11.86 11.45
C PRO A 18 1.91 -12.09 12.90
N ARG A 19 2.34 -11.01 13.58
CA ARG A 19 2.65 -11.08 15.01
C ARG A 19 1.35 -10.94 15.80
N MET A 20 0.69 -12.07 16.04
CA MET A 20 -0.54 -12.14 16.83
C MET A 20 -0.36 -13.09 18.02
N PRO A 21 -1.15 -12.94 19.10
CA PRO A 21 -1.16 -13.89 20.21
C PRO A 21 -1.41 -15.33 19.75
N VAL A 22 -0.86 -16.30 20.48
CA VAL A 22 -0.99 -17.74 20.15
C VAL A 22 -2.44 -18.22 20.04
N ASP A 23 -3.36 -17.60 20.78
CA ASP A 23 -4.78 -17.94 20.80
C ASP A 23 -5.50 -17.65 19.47
N TYR A 24 -4.88 -16.88 18.57
CA TYR A 24 -5.35 -16.72 17.18
C TYR A 24 -5.12 -17.98 16.32
N GLY A 25 -4.39 -18.98 16.82
CA GLY A 25 -4.27 -20.29 16.19
C GLY A 25 -3.52 -20.30 14.86
N ILE A 26 -2.74 -19.25 14.54
CA ILE A 26 -2.00 -19.15 13.28
C ILE A 26 -0.98 -20.29 13.19
N HIS A 27 -1.05 -21.04 12.10
CA HIS A 27 -0.13 -22.14 11.85
C HIS A 27 1.33 -21.66 11.73
N PRO A 28 2.31 -22.49 12.12
CA PRO A 28 3.72 -22.17 11.89
C PRO A 28 3.99 -21.95 10.39
N LEU A 29 5.10 -21.26 10.08
CA LEU A 29 5.43 -20.89 8.70
C LEU A 29 5.62 -22.13 7.81
N GLU A 30 6.21 -23.17 8.39
CA GLU A 30 6.56 -24.45 7.77
C GLU A 30 5.35 -25.29 7.37
N ALA A 31 4.18 -25.03 7.97
CA ALA A 31 2.92 -25.69 7.61
C ALA A 31 2.35 -25.23 6.26
N GLY A 32 2.92 -24.19 5.64
CA GLY A 32 2.48 -23.67 4.35
C GLY A 32 1.11 -23.00 4.41
N GLY A 33 0.40 -23.00 3.26
CA GLY A 33 -0.89 -22.32 3.12
C GLY A 33 -0.80 -20.79 3.03
N LEU A 34 0.42 -20.26 2.88
CA LEU A 34 0.68 -18.84 2.74
C LEU A 34 0.05 -18.31 1.46
N ILE A 35 -0.62 -17.16 1.54
CA ILE A 35 -1.02 -16.39 0.37
C ILE A 35 0.25 -16.03 -0.44
N PRO A 36 0.29 -16.25 -1.77
CA PRO A 36 1.37 -15.80 -2.62
C PRO A 36 1.43 -14.26 -2.75
N TRP A 37 2.63 -13.69 -2.88
CA TRP A 37 2.78 -12.24 -3.07
C TRP A 37 2.05 -11.73 -4.32
N SER A 38 2.07 -12.51 -5.40
CA SER A 38 1.33 -12.19 -6.64
C SER A 38 -0.16 -12.01 -6.39
N THR A 39 -0.78 -12.85 -5.56
CA THR A 39 -2.20 -12.72 -5.19
C THR A 39 -2.47 -11.39 -4.49
N VAL A 40 -1.57 -10.92 -3.63
CA VAL A 40 -1.70 -9.62 -2.96
C VAL A 40 -1.55 -8.48 -3.95
N THR A 41 -0.55 -8.52 -4.83
CA THR A 41 -0.36 -7.48 -5.84
C THR A 41 -1.53 -7.44 -6.83
N ASP A 42 -2.09 -8.59 -7.20
CA ASP A 42 -3.25 -8.66 -8.08
C ASP A 42 -4.48 -8.01 -7.42
N GLN A 43 -4.71 -8.26 -6.13
CA GLN A 43 -5.77 -7.58 -5.37
C GLN A 43 -5.53 -6.07 -5.30
N LEU A 44 -4.29 -5.65 -5.03
CA LEU A 44 -3.93 -4.23 -4.98
C LEU A 44 -4.07 -3.54 -6.33
N VAL A 45 -3.80 -4.21 -7.45
CA VAL A 45 -3.99 -3.66 -8.79
C VAL A 45 -5.48 -3.50 -9.10
N ASN A 46 -6.28 -4.52 -8.77
CA ASN A 46 -7.69 -4.59 -9.18
C ASN A 46 -8.67 -3.87 -8.23
N ALA A 47 -8.27 -3.58 -6.99
CA ALA A 47 -9.14 -2.93 -6.01
C ALA A 47 -9.67 -1.57 -6.50
N ARG A 48 -10.97 -1.31 -6.29
CA ARG A 48 -11.59 -0.04 -6.67
C ARG A 48 -11.30 1.08 -5.67
N ASN A 49 -11.38 0.77 -4.38
CA ASN A 49 -11.20 1.71 -3.28
C ASN A 49 -10.18 1.18 -2.27
N TYR A 50 -9.55 2.11 -1.57
CA TYR A 50 -8.57 1.84 -0.53
C TYR A 50 -8.89 2.73 0.66
N TRP A 51 -8.74 2.20 1.86
CA TRP A 51 -9.01 2.94 3.09
C TRP A 51 -7.70 3.41 3.69
N ALA A 52 -7.48 4.72 3.65
CA ALA A 52 -6.28 5.35 4.19
C ALA A 52 -6.51 5.80 5.63
N VAL A 53 -5.78 5.18 6.56
CA VAL A 53 -5.76 5.47 8.00
C VAL A 53 -4.52 6.29 8.33
N THR A 54 -4.74 7.53 8.73
CA THR A 54 -3.67 8.49 9.06
C THR A 54 -3.86 8.98 10.49
N THR A 55 -2.77 9.33 11.18
CA THR A 55 -2.82 9.88 12.54
C THR A 55 -1.89 11.06 12.64
N GLY A 56 -2.43 12.25 12.96
CA GLY A 56 -1.64 13.41 13.34
C GLY A 56 -1.26 13.33 14.82
N GLN A 57 -1.72 14.29 15.62
CA GLN A 57 -1.49 14.32 17.06
C GLN A 57 -2.42 13.38 17.86
N GLY A 58 -2.43 12.09 17.51
CA GLY A 58 -3.00 11.03 18.34
C GLY A 58 -4.43 10.58 18.01
N ARG A 59 -5.19 11.30 17.18
CA ARG A 59 -6.50 10.82 16.71
C ARG A 59 -6.37 10.13 15.34
N PRO A 60 -6.71 8.83 15.21
CA PRO A 60 -6.75 8.16 13.92
C PRO A 60 -7.89 8.71 13.05
N HIS A 61 -7.64 8.77 11.76
CA HIS A 61 -8.57 9.24 10.74
C HIS A 61 -8.52 8.31 9.53
N ALA A 62 -9.59 7.54 9.34
CA ALA A 62 -9.79 6.64 8.22
C ALA A 62 -10.72 7.30 7.20
N MET A 63 -10.33 7.30 5.92
CA MET A 63 -11.16 7.76 4.79
C MET A 63 -10.84 6.94 3.55
N PRO A 64 -11.85 6.63 2.70
CA PRO A 64 -11.61 5.99 1.42
C PRO A 64 -10.88 6.95 0.47
N VAL A 65 -10.03 6.38 -0.38
CA VAL A 65 -9.32 7.04 -1.48
C VAL A 65 -9.27 6.13 -2.69
N TRP A 66 -9.03 6.71 -3.85
CA TRP A 66 -8.58 5.99 -5.03
C TRP A 66 -7.06 6.00 -5.09
N ALA A 67 -6.49 4.85 -5.41
CA ALA A 67 -5.05 4.67 -5.46
C ALA A 67 -4.63 3.81 -6.65
N ILE A 68 -3.34 3.88 -6.98
CA ILE A 68 -2.69 3.08 -8.01
C ILE A 68 -1.51 2.34 -7.38
N TRP A 69 -1.47 1.03 -7.56
CA TRP A 69 -0.30 0.22 -7.24
C TRP A 69 0.68 0.24 -8.41
N LEU A 70 1.89 0.78 -8.21
CA LEU A 70 2.95 0.86 -9.22
C LEU A 70 4.32 0.61 -8.56
N ASP A 71 5.18 -0.16 -9.20
CA ASP A 71 6.58 -0.40 -8.78
C ASP A 71 6.77 -0.74 -7.28
N GLY A 72 5.83 -1.48 -6.70
CA GLY A 72 5.89 -1.90 -5.30
C GLY A 72 5.45 -0.84 -4.28
N ALA A 73 4.82 0.25 -4.71
CA ALA A 73 4.25 1.29 -3.86
C ALA A 73 2.81 1.61 -4.24
N LEU A 74 2.06 2.16 -3.28
CA LEU A 74 0.67 2.55 -3.46
C LEU A 74 0.56 4.08 -3.50
N TYR A 75 0.11 4.64 -4.62
CA TYR A 75 0.05 6.08 -4.83
C TYR A 75 -1.38 6.59 -4.78
N PHE A 76 -1.63 7.71 -4.10
CA PHE A 76 -2.95 8.35 -4.08
C PHE A 76 -2.82 9.87 -4.04
N SER A 77 -3.81 10.57 -4.60
CA SER A 77 -3.91 12.03 -4.52
C SER A 77 -4.98 12.44 -3.50
N THR A 78 -4.78 13.59 -2.87
CA THR A 78 -5.79 14.22 -2.03
C THR A 78 -5.54 15.73 -1.93
N ASP A 79 -6.56 16.49 -1.54
CA ASP A 79 -6.44 17.92 -1.33
C ASP A 79 -5.45 18.26 -0.20
N ARG A 80 -4.59 19.27 -0.40
CA ARG A 80 -3.54 19.67 0.55
C ARG A 80 -4.09 20.12 1.91
N ALA A 81 -5.30 20.70 1.94
CA ALA A 81 -5.97 21.14 3.17
C ALA A 81 -6.77 20.00 3.85
N SER A 82 -6.87 18.83 3.22
CA SER A 82 -7.53 17.66 3.79
C SER A 82 -6.94 17.27 5.15
N ARG A 83 -7.73 16.57 5.97
CA ARG A 83 -7.26 16.05 7.26
C ARG A 83 -6.11 15.05 7.08
N LYS A 84 -6.16 14.23 6.02
CA LYS A 84 -5.12 13.24 5.74
C LYS A 84 -3.79 13.89 5.33
N SER A 85 -3.79 14.91 4.47
CA SER A 85 -2.57 15.66 4.14
C SER A 85 -1.98 16.36 5.36
N ARG A 86 -2.81 17.01 6.18
CA ARG A 86 -2.33 17.64 7.42
C ARG A 86 -1.75 16.65 8.41
N ASN A 87 -2.35 15.46 8.53
CA ASN A 87 -1.80 14.39 9.36
C ASN A 87 -0.43 13.95 8.81
N LEU A 88 -0.35 13.63 7.51
CA LEU A 88 0.87 13.16 6.85
C LEU A 88 2.03 14.16 6.90
N ALA A 89 1.73 15.47 6.84
CA ALA A 89 2.72 16.52 7.00
C ALA A 89 3.41 16.52 8.39
N THR A 90 2.74 15.99 9.42
CA THR A 90 3.28 15.91 10.79
C THR A 90 3.75 14.51 11.18
N ASN A 91 3.22 13.49 10.51
CA ASN A 91 3.52 12.09 10.78
C ASN A 91 3.31 11.28 9.49
N PRO A 92 4.39 10.80 8.84
CA PRO A 92 4.28 10.09 7.56
C PRO A 92 3.71 8.67 7.70
N GLU A 93 3.54 8.16 8.92
CA GLU A 93 3.00 6.84 9.20
C GLU A 93 1.55 6.71 8.73
N ILE A 94 1.28 5.66 7.94
CA ILE A 94 -0.03 5.39 7.36
C ILE A 94 -0.27 3.88 7.29
N VAL A 95 -1.54 3.50 7.46
CA VAL A 95 -2.05 2.18 7.10
C VAL A 95 -3.01 2.33 5.94
N MET A 96 -2.88 1.49 4.91
CA MET A 96 -3.86 1.38 3.84
C MET A 96 -4.39 -0.04 3.75
N HIS A 97 -5.70 -0.22 3.63
CA HIS A 97 -6.31 -1.53 3.46
C HIS A 97 -7.39 -1.54 2.38
N LEU A 98 -7.74 -2.73 1.89
CA LEU A 98 -8.84 -2.94 0.96
C LEU A 98 -10.18 -3.06 1.70
N GLU A 99 -11.28 -3.13 0.96
CA GLU A 99 -12.65 -3.09 1.53
C GLU A 99 -13.08 -4.40 2.20
N SER A 100 -12.59 -5.55 1.72
CA SER A 100 -13.07 -6.86 2.17
C SER A 100 -12.46 -7.24 3.52
N GLY A 101 -13.33 -7.60 4.47
CA GLY A 101 -12.94 -8.27 5.71
C GLY A 101 -12.72 -9.77 5.54
N ASP A 102 -13.19 -10.34 4.43
CA ASP A 102 -13.04 -11.77 4.11
C ASP A 102 -11.77 -12.05 3.29
N ASP A 103 -11.40 -11.13 2.39
CA ASP A 103 -10.20 -11.16 1.57
C ASP A 103 -9.29 -9.98 1.96
N VAL A 104 -8.55 -10.16 3.05
CA VAL A 104 -7.87 -9.04 3.70
C VAL A 104 -6.53 -8.76 3.06
N VAL A 105 -6.28 -7.48 2.79
CA VAL A 105 -4.95 -6.93 2.45
C VAL A 105 -4.77 -5.61 3.21
N ILE A 106 -3.69 -5.53 3.99
CA ILE A 106 -3.34 -4.35 4.81
C ILE A 106 -1.86 -4.01 4.58
N LEU A 107 -1.56 -2.75 4.27
CA LEU A 107 -0.23 -2.21 4.07
C LEU A 107 0.07 -1.24 5.19
N GLU A 108 1.21 -1.43 5.85
CA GLU A 108 1.75 -0.50 6.85
C GLU A 108 3.07 0.08 6.35
N GLY A 109 3.22 1.40 6.42
CA GLY A 109 4.43 2.05 5.94
C GLY A 109 4.40 3.56 6.12
N THR A 110 5.19 4.24 5.29
CA THR A 110 5.23 5.71 5.24
C THR A 110 4.75 6.20 3.90
N ALA A 111 4.01 7.31 3.91
CA ALA A 111 3.59 8.04 2.73
C ALA A 111 4.33 9.37 2.63
N GLU A 112 4.98 9.59 1.49
CA GLU A 112 5.71 10.82 1.18
C GLU A 112 5.14 11.45 -0.08
N GLU A 113 5.11 12.78 -0.13
CA GLU A 113 4.72 13.50 -1.34
C GLU A 113 5.76 13.25 -2.44
N ILE A 114 5.31 12.79 -3.60
CA ILE A 114 6.18 12.55 -4.75
C ILE A 114 6.25 13.80 -5.62
N THR A 115 7.45 14.11 -6.11
CA THR A 115 7.70 15.28 -6.97
C THR A 115 8.41 14.91 -8.27
N ASP A 116 8.75 13.64 -8.46
CA ASP A 116 9.41 13.16 -9.68
C ASP A 116 8.47 13.27 -10.89
N PRO A 117 8.82 14.04 -11.94
CA PRO A 117 7.92 14.28 -13.07
C PRO A 117 7.53 13.01 -13.84
N GLU A 118 8.44 12.04 -13.96
CA GLU A 118 8.19 10.80 -14.69
C GLU A 118 7.19 9.93 -13.92
N LEU A 119 7.38 9.77 -12.61
CA LEU A 119 6.47 9.04 -11.75
C LEU A 119 5.09 9.72 -11.66
N LEU A 120 5.04 11.05 -11.61
CA LEU A 120 3.79 11.80 -11.66
C LEU A 120 3.01 11.54 -12.96
N ALA A 121 3.70 11.54 -14.11
CA ALA A 121 3.08 11.22 -15.40
C ALA A 121 2.54 9.79 -15.44
N ARG A 122 3.34 8.81 -15.00
CA ARG A 122 2.94 7.40 -14.93
C ARG A 122 1.74 7.18 -13.99
N PHE A 123 1.71 7.86 -12.85
CA PHE A 123 0.56 7.85 -11.96
C PHE A 123 -0.70 8.41 -12.64
N ALA A 124 -0.58 9.55 -13.33
CA ALA A 124 -1.71 10.16 -14.03
C ALA A 124 -2.26 9.27 -15.15
N ASP A 125 -1.40 8.65 -15.95
CA ASP A 125 -1.78 7.69 -17.00
C ASP A 125 -2.51 6.48 -16.42
N ALA A 126 -1.97 5.88 -15.34
CA ALA A 126 -2.58 4.73 -14.69
C ALA A 126 -3.91 5.08 -14.02
N HIS A 127 -4.01 6.27 -13.42
CA HIS A 127 -5.24 6.77 -12.81
C HIS A 127 -6.32 7.03 -13.85
N GLU A 128 -5.97 7.62 -14.99
CA GLU A 128 -6.89 7.80 -16.12
C GLU A 128 -7.35 6.46 -16.68
N ALA A 129 -6.44 5.51 -16.88
CA ALA A 129 -6.82 4.16 -17.34
C ALA A 129 -7.78 3.46 -16.36
N LYS A 130 -7.49 3.51 -15.06
CA LYS A 130 -8.27 2.79 -14.03
C LYS A 130 -9.60 3.46 -13.69
N TYR A 131 -9.65 4.79 -13.68
CA TYR A 131 -10.77 5.55 -13.14
C TYR A 131 -11.41 6.53 -14.13
N GLN A 132 -10.89 6.62 -15.36
CA GLN A 132 -11.37 7.52 -16.41
C GLN A 132 -11.29 9.01 -16.00
N ILE A 133 -10.39 9.32 -15.07
CA ILE A 133 -10.12 10.67 -14.58
C ILE A 133 -8.62 10.85 -14.53
N ARG A 134 -8.11 11.92 -15.15
CA ARG A 134 -6.70 12.27 -15.08
C ARG A 134 -6.46 13.29 -13.95
N PRO A 135 -5.67 12.97 -12.92
CA PRO A 135 -5.37 13.91 -11.84
C PRO A 135 -4.44 15.02 -12.34
N VAL A 136 -4.60 16.22 -11.77
CA VAL A 136 -3.69 17.34 -12.01
C VAL A 136 -2.39 17.09 -11.25
N THR A 137 -1.24 17.27 -11.91
CA THR A 137 0.11 16.98 -11.38
C THR A 137 0.99 18.23 -11.25
N ASP A 138 0.38 19.42 -11.20
CA ASP A 138 1.07 20.72 -11.09
C ASP A 138 1.48 21.11 -9.64
N GLY A 139 1.26 20.21 -8.67
CA GLY A 139 1.55 20.42 -7.26
C GLY A 139 0.41 21.04 -6.44
N SER A 140 -0.70 21.43 -7.08
CA SER A 140 -1.89 21.96 -6.40
C SER A 140 -2.48 20.96 -5.40
N ALA A 141 -2.54 19.68 -5.77
CA ALA A 141 -2.88 18.57 -4.89
C ALA A 141 -1.67 17.62 -4.76
N PRO A 142 -1.20 17.32 -3.53
CA PRO A 142 -0.13 16.35 -3.35
C PRO A 142 -0.55 14.96 -3.85
N ILE A 143 0.39 14.25 -4.45
CA ILE A 143 0.31 12.81 -4.67
C ILE A 143 1.27 12.16 -3.69
N TYR A 144 0.76 11.28 -2.84
CA TYR A 144 1.55 10.56 -1.87
C TYR A 144 1.86 9.16 -2.37
N GLY A 145 3.10 8.71 -2.17
CA GLY A 145 3.51 7.32 -2.36
C GLY A 145 3.70 6.60 -1.03
N LEU A 146 2.85 5.63 -0.74
CA LEU A 146 3.01 4.69 0.37
C LEU A 146 4.01 3.59 -0.02
N ARG A 147 5.15 3.56 0.67
CA ARG A 147 6.10 2.46 0.61
C ARG A 147 5.83 1.48 1.76
N PRO A 148 5.34 0.26 1.46
CA PRO A 148 5.04 -0.70 2.53
C PRO A 148 6.33 -1.17 3.19
N ARG A 149 6.32 -1.22 4.52
CA ARG A 149 7.32 -1.92 5.33
C ARG A 149 6.81 -3.28 5.77
N VAL A 150 5.51 -3.37 6.00
CA VAL A 150 4.82 -4.61 6.31
C VAL A 150 3.55 -4.67 5.45
N VAL A 151 3.26 -5.85 4.92
CA VAL A 151 1.95 -6.16 4.33
C VAL A 151 1.40 -7.38 5.04
N HIS A 152 0.11 -7.36 5.37
CA HIS A 152 -0.63 -8.48 5.91
C HIS A 152 -1.71 -8.90 4.91
N ALA A 153 -1.93 -10.21 4.77
CA ALA A 153 -3.08 -10.73 4.06
C ALA A 153 -3.58 -12.03 4.68
N TRP A 154 -4.87 -12.29 4.59
CA TRP A 154 -5.51 -13.55 4.96
C TRP A 154 -6.85 -13.71 4.27
N LEU A 155 -7.33 -14.96 4.22
CA LEU A 155 -8.71 -15.29 3.89
C LEU A 155 -9.42 -15.66 5.19
N GLU A 156 -10.50 -14.98 5.54
CA GLU A 156 -11.17 -15.16 6.83
C GLU A 156 -11.67 -16.60 7.02
N GLN A 157 -12.21 -17.21 5.96
CA GLN A 157 -12.68 -18.61 5.96
C GLN A 157 -11.61 -19.65 6.38
N ASP A 158 -10.33 -19.29 6.28
CA ASP A 158 -9.20 -20.15 6.59
C ASP A 158 -8.04 -19.35 7.21
N PHE A 159 -8.42 -18.47 8.14
CA PHE A 159 -7.53 -17.47 8.73
C PHE A 159 -6.24 -18.07 9.30
N SER A 160 -6.36 -19.12 10.13
CA SER A 160 -5.21 -19.74 10.80
C SER A 160 -4.14 -20.22 9.83
N ARG A 161 -4.55 -20.71 8.65
CA ARG A 161 -3.64 -21.25 7.63
C ARG A 161 -3.15 -20.19 6.66
N THR A 162 -4.00 -19.24 6.30
CA THR A 162 -3.73 -18.25 5.24
C THR A 162 -3.11 -16.95 5.73
N ALA A 163 -3.14 -16.66 7.03
CA ALA A 163 -2.53 -15.48 7.61
C ALA A 163 -1.04 -15.36 7.25
N THR A 164 -0.73 -14.44 6.34
CA THR A 164 0.62 -14.20 5.80
C THR A 164 1.02 -12.76 6.05
N SER A 165 2.32 -12.54 6.25
CA SER A 165 2.91 -11.20 6.31
C SER A 165 4.18 -11.11 5.49
N TRP A 166 4.40 -9.96 4.89
CA TRP A 166 5.60 -9.64 4.12
C TRP A 166 6.31 -8.49 4.79
N ARG A 167 7.62 -8.62 4.96
CA ARG A 167 8.47 -7.55 5.49
C ARG A 167 9.45 -7.10 4.42
N PHE A 168 9.47 -5.79 4.22
CA PHE A 168 10.38 -5.12 3.29
C PHE A 168 11.53 -4.55 4.09
N ASP A 169 12.75 -4.70 3.59
CA ASP A 169 13.89 -4.03 4.16
C ASP A 169 13.65 -2.51 4.11
N ARG A 170 14.04 -1.82 5.18
CA ARG A 170 14.07 -0.36 5.15
C ARG A 170 15.14 0.02 4.13
N SER A 171 14.73 0.40 2.92
CA SER A 171 15.62 1.16 2.04
C SER A 171 15.98 2.43 2.79
N GLY A 172 17.23 2.51 3.26
CA GLY A 172 17.77 3.65 3.99
C GLY A 172 17.87 4.90 3.14
#